data_AF-A0A498P3Y7-F1
#
_entry.id   AF-A0A498P3Y7-F1
#
_cell.length_a   1.000
_cell.length_b   1.000
_cell.length_c   1.000
_cell.angle_alpha   90.00
_cell.angle_beta   90.00
_cell.angle_gamma   90.00
#
_symmetry.space_group_name_H-M   'P 1'
#
loop_
_entity.id
_entity.type
_entity.pdbx_description
1 polymer ?
#
loop_
_entity_poly.entity_id
_entity_poly.type
_entity_poly.pdbx_seq_one_letter_code
_entity_poly.pdbx_strand_id
1 'polypeptide(L)'
;MNVTPPIRAIDQDRNIQPPSDRPGILYFILVGQPASYSEYFSLNRSTAELRLLKPVDRELYQRFSLVIKAEQDNGHPLPAYADLQIEILDENNQAPYFQRSLYQGFISESASVGTTISGSANLTAPLGIIALDNDIEELQPGATPVGTRVK
;
A
#
# COMPACT_ATOMS: atom_id res chain seq x y z
N MET A 1 -3.25 7.74 -10.32
CA MET A 1 -2.64 7.22 -9.07
C MET A 1 -1.14 7.33 -9.23
N ASN A 2 -0.45 7.99 -8.30
CA ASN A 2 1.00 8.21 -8.38
C ASN A 2 1.73 7.10 -7.63
N VAL A 3 2.77 6.52 -8.23
CA VAL A 3 3.64 5.53 -7.57
C VAL A 3 4.55 6.24 -6.56
N THR A 4 4.67 5.69 -5.35
CA THR A 4 5.55 6.20 -4.29
C THR A 4 6.46 5.07 -3.79
N PRO A 5 7.79 5.24 -3.76
CA PRO A 5 8.54 6.41 -4.26
C PRO A 5 8.46 6.55 -5.79
N PRO A 6 8.65 7.77 -6.33
CA PRO A 6 8.62 8.00 -7.77
C PRO A 6 9.80 7.30 -8.44
N ILE A 7 9.56 6.71 -9.62
CA ILE A 7 10.60 6.11 -10.44
C ILE A 7 11.49 7.25 -10.98
N ARG A 8 12.80 7.18 -10.73
CA ARG A 8 13.76 8.18 -11.21
C ARG A 8 15.14 7.60 -11.41
N ALA A 9 15.76 7.96 -12.52
CA ALA A 9 17.17 7.75 -12.78
C ALA A 9 17.91 9.10 -12.79
N ILE A 10 19.18 9.09 -12.41
CA ILE A 10 20.06 10.27 -12.35
C ILE A 10 21.33 9.92 -13.11
N ASP A 11 21.67 10.75 -14.09
CA ASP A 11 22.95 10.72 -14.78
C ASP A 11 24.08 11.29 -13.90
N GLN A 12 25.24 10.60 -13.85
CA GLN A 12 26.35 10.95 -12.96
C GLN A 12 27.21 12.11 -13.50
N ASP A 13 27.13 12.45 -14.79
CA ASP A 13 27.95 13.48 -15.44
C ASP A 13 27.32 14.87 -15.41
N ARG A 14 26.28 15.05 -14.58
CA ARG A 14 25.61 16.35 -14.36
C ARG A 14 26.57 17.49 -13.99
N ASN A 15 27.74 17.20 -13.43
CA ASN A 15 28.72 18.21 -13.05
C ASN A 15 29.65 18.64 -14.19
N ILE A 16 29.58 17.98 -15.35
CA ILE A 16 30.53 18.16 -16.46
C ILE A 16 29.87 18.89 -17.65
N GLN A 17 28.53 18.84 -17.76
CA GLN A 17 27.78 19.45 -18.85
C GLN A 17 26.77 20.52 -18.39
N PRO A 18 26.67 21.66 -19.12
CA PRO A 18 25.66 22.68 -18.84
C PRO A 18 24.25 22.08 -18.98
N PRO A 19 23.24 22.56 -18.23
CA PRO A 19 21.90 21.98 -18.25
C PRO A 19 21.24 21.85 -19.63
N SER A 20 21.58 22.72 -20.58
CA SER A 20 21.08 22.70 -21.96
C SER A 20 21.53 21.49 -22.77
N ASP A 21 22.69 20.92 -22.43
CA ASP A 21 23.36 19.88 -23.23
C ASP A 21 23.26 18.51 -22.54
N ARG A 22 22.57 18.43 -21.40
CA ARG A 22 22.36 17.17 -20.69
C ARG A 22 21.36 16.31 -21.46
N PRO A 23 21.71 15.07 -21.84
CA PRO A 23 20.77 14.19 -22.50
C PRO A 23 19.56 13.90 -21.60
N GLY A 24 18.40 13.78 -22.24
CA GLY A 24 17.20 13.30 -21.58
C GLY A 24 17.35 11.85 -21.15
N ILE A 25 16.58 11.44 -20.15
CA ILE A 25 16.50 10.03 -19.75
C ILE A 25 15.16 9.47 -20.19
N LEU A 26 15.20 8.37 -20.93
CA LEU A 26 14.05 7.63 -21.40
C LEU A 26 13.85 6.36 -20.57
N TYR A 27 12.61 6.11 -20.19
CA TYR A 27 12.20 4.98 -19.36
C TYR A 27 11.38 3.95 -20.16
N PHE A 28 11.62 2.67 -19.88
CA PHE A 28 10.97 1.54 -20.55
C PHE A 28 10.65 0.44 -19.56
N ILE A 29 9.57 -0.29 -19.79
CA ILE A 29 9.34 -1.59 -19.15
C ILE A 29 10.05 -2.62 -20.04
N LEU A 30 11.12 -3.23 -19.55
CA LEU A 30 11.92 -4.20 -20.31
C LEU A 30 11.22 -5.57 -20.36
N VAL A 31 10.77 -6.03 -19.21
CA VAL A 31 10.07 -7.29 -19.02
C VAL A 31 9.19 -7.18 -17.78
N GLY A 32 8.11 -7.97 -17.74
CA GLY A 32 7.22 -8.01 -16.61
C GLY A 32 6.54 -9.37 -16.46
N GLN A 33 6.09 -9.65 -15.24
CA GLN A 33 5.28 -10.81 -14.88
C GLN A 33 4.06 -10.34 -14.08
N PRO A 34 2.86 -10.90 -14.35
CA PRO A 34 2.50 -11.83 -15.44
C PRO A 34 2.67 -11.21 -16.84
N ALA A 35 2.72 -12.03 -17.88
CA ALA A 35 2.92 -11.58 -19.27
C ALA A 35 1.86 -10.57 -19.77
N SER A 36 0.68 -10.56 -19.15
CA SER A 36 -0.42 -9.62 -19.42
C SER A 36 -0.20 -8.22 -18.81
N TYR A 37 0.94 -7.94 -18.15
CA TYR A 37 1.21 -6.65 -17.50
C TYR A 37 0.98 -5.43 -18.41
N SER A 38 1.26 -5.55 -19.71
CA SER A 38 1.14 -4.48 -20.69
C SER A 38 -0.30 -4.06 -20.97
N GLU A 39 -1.28 -4.88 -20.60
CA GLU A 39 -2.70 -4.55 -20.67
C GLU A 39 -3.15 -3.65 -19.50
N TYR A 40 -2.41 -3.67 -18.39
CA TYR A 40 -2.77 -2.98 -17.15
C TYR A 40 -1.92 -1.74 -16.90
N PHE A 41 -0.64 -1.77 -17.28
CA PHE A 41 0.30 -0.70 -16.94
C PHE A 41 0.93 -0.08 -18.19
N SER A 42 1.01 1.25 -18.17
CA SER A 42 1.80 2.02 -19.13
C SER A 42 2.80 2.90 -18.39
N LEU A 43 4.01 3.02 -18.92
CA LEU A 43 5.05 3.88 -18.37
C LEU A 43 5.32 5.04 -19.33
N ASN A 44 5.20 6.27 -18.83
CA ASN A 44 5.59 7.45 -19.58
C ASN A 44 7.12 7.48 -19.72
N ARG A 45 7.60 7.49 -20.96
CA ARG A 45 9.03 7.39 -21.26
C ARG A 45 9.84 8.60 -20.79
N SER A 46 9.25 9.78 -20.65
CA SER A 46 9.99 10.99 -20.29
C SER A 46 9.86 11.35 -18.81
N THR A 47 8.71 11.06 -18.20
CA THR A 47 8.42 11.41 -16.80
C THR A 47 8.56 10.25 -15.82
N ALA A 48 8.70 9.02 -16.32
CA ALA A 48 8.62 7.78 -15.54
C ALA A 48 7.29 7.60 -14.78
N GLU A 49 6.23 8.31 -15.19
CA GLU A 49 4.90 8.16 -14.61
C GLU A 49 4.31 6.82 -15.05
N LEU A 50 4.07 5.93 -14.08
CA LEU A 50 3.36 4.68 -14.30
C LEU A 50 1.85 4.90 -14.16
N ARG A 51 1.07 4.52 -15.17
CA ARG A 51 -0.39 4.65 -15.20
C ARG A 51 -1.06 3.30 -15.31
N LEU A 52 -2.13 3.14 -14.55
CA LEU A 52 -3.07 2.04 -14.66
C LEU A 52 -4.05 2.31 -15.82
N LEU A 53 -4.12 1.40 -16.78
CA LEU A 53 -4.94 1.50 -18.00
C LEU A 53 -6.35 0.95 -17.79
N LYS A 54 -6.49 -0.10 -16.98
CA LYS A 54 -7.77 -0.74 -16.64
C LYS A 54 -7.74 -1.27 -15.21
N PRO A 55 -8.92 -1.46 -14.57
CA PRO A 55 -8.99 -2.07 -13.25
C PRO A 55 -8.30 -3.44 -13.22
N VAL A 56 -7.63 -3.73 -12.12
CA VAL A 56 -7.01 -5.03 -11.87
C VAL A 56 -7.92 -5.81 -10.94
N ASP A 57 -8.32 -7.00 -11.37
CA ASP A 57 -9.00 -7.95 -10.50
C ASP A 57 -7.96 -8.63 -9.60
N ARG A 58 -8.07 -8.38 -8.30
CA ARG A 58 -7.13 -8.92 -7.30
C ARG A 58 -7.21 -10.44 -7.20
N GLU A 59 -8.39 -11.04 -7.42
CA GLU A 59 -8.54 -12.50 -7.40
C GLU A 59 -7.72 -13.17 -8.51
N LEU A 60 -7.55 -12.46 -9.63
CA LEU A 60 -6.73 -12.92 -10.75
C LEU A 60 -5.25 -12.55 -10.58
N TYR A 61 -4.96 -11.36 -10.07
CA TYR A 61 -3.60 -10.84 -9.97
C TYR A 61 -3.37 -10.08 -8.66
N GLN A 62 -2.69 -10.74 -7.71
CA GLN A 62 -2.29 -10.11 -6.45
C GLN A 62 -1.05 -9.21 -6.59
N ARG A 63 -0.19 -9.50 -7.59
CA ARG A 63 1.10 -8.82 -7.74
C ARG A 63 1.60 -8.81 -9.18
N PHE A 64 2.28 -7.72 -9.55
CA PHE A 64 3.07 -7.59 -10.78
C PHE A 64 4.54 -7.33 -10.43
N SER A 65 5.46 -7.90 -11.19
CA SER A 65 6.90 -7.65 -11.07
C SER A 65 7.42 -7.18 -12.42
N LEU A 66 7.90 -5.95 -12.50
CA LEU A 66 8.38 -5.31 -13.72
C LEU A 66 9.87 -4.96 -13.59
N VAL A 67 10.61 -5.04 -14.68
CA VAL A 67 11.98 -4.52 -14.78
C VAL A 67 11.94 -3.23 -15.57
N ILE A 68 12.27 -2.12 -14.92
CA ILE A 68 12.36 -0.81 -15.54
C ILE A 68 13.77 -0.60 -16.07
N LYS A 69 13.88 -0.18 -17.32
CA LYS A 69 15.13 0.25 -17.97
C LYS A 69 15.09 1.78 -18.12
N ALA A 70 16.20 2.43 -17.80
CA ALA A 70 16.43 3.84 -18.07
C ALA A 70 17.68 4.02 -18.94
N GLU A 71 17.60 4.82 -20.00
CA GLU A 71 18.74 5.09 -20.89
C GLU A 71 18.75 6.56 -21.35
N GLN A 72 19.91 7.07 -21.74
CA GLN A 72 20.03 8.42 -22.27
C GLN A 72 19.54 8.48 -23.72
N ASP A 73 18.85 9.56 -24.09
CA ASP A 73 18.30 9.77 -25.44
C ASP A 73 19.37 10.01 -26.53
N ASN A 74 20.61 10.27 -26.13
CA ASN A 74 21.77 10.40 -27.00
C ASN A 74 22.42 9.04 -27.38
N GLY A 75 21.83 7.92 -26.95
CA GLY A 75 22.31 6.58 -27.28
C GLY A 75 23.54 6.12 -26.49
N HIS A 76 23.79 6.70 -25.31
CA HIS A 76 24.87 6.27 -24.43
C HIS A 76 24.76 4.77 -24.07
N PRO A 77 25.86 4.00 -24.10
CA PRO A 77 25.81 2.53 -24.07
C PRO A 77 25.48 1.91 -22.71
N LEU A 78 25.31 2.71 -21.65
CA LEU A 78 25.12 2.22 -20.29
C LEU A 78 23.71 2.54 -19.77
N PRO A 79 22.72 1.66 -20.04
CA PRO A 79 21.41 1.77 -19.42
C PRO A 79 21.46 1.35 -17.94
N ALA A 80 20.55 1.91 -17.14
CA ALA A 80 20.29 1.50 -15.78
C ALA A 80 19.03 0.61 -15.71
N TYR A 81 18.97 -0.29 -14.73
CA TYR A 81 17.84 -1.18 -14.50
C TYR A 81 17.37 -1.13 -13.05
N ALA A 82 16.07 -1.29 -12.82
CA ALA A 82 15.48 -1.36 -11.50
C ALA A 82 14.27 -2.31 -11.48
N ASP A 83 14.14 -3.08 -10.40
CA ASP A 83 12.97 -3.93 -10.17
C ASP A 83 11.83 -3.10 -9.55
N LEU A 84 10.63 -3.25 -10.09
CA LEU A 84 9.41 -2.62 -9.62
C LEU A 84 8.40 -3.70 -9.25
N GLN A 85 8.06 -3.78 -7.97
CA GLN A 85 7.02 -4.67 -7.44
C GLN A 85 5.75 -3.85 -7.21
N ILE A 86 4.64 -4.31 -7.77
CA ILE A 86 3.33 -3.67 -7.65
C ILE A 86 2.42 -4.68 -6.94
N GLU A 87 1.98 -4.33 -5.74
CA GLU A 87 1.04 -5.12 -4.95
C GLU A 87 -0.36 -4.54 -5.11
N ILE A 88 -1.33 -5.41 -5.38
CA ILE A 88 -2.73 -5.04 -5.51
C ILE A 88 -3.38 -5.21 -4.14
N LEU A 89 -3.69 -4.06 -3.53
CA LEU A 89 -4.33 -4.00 -2.22
C LEU A 89 -5.83 -4.22 -2.37
N ASP A 90 -6.44 -4.81 -1.34
CA ASP A 90 -7.89 -4.83 -1.22
C ASP A 90 -8.43 -3.39 -1.10
N GLU A 91 -9.57 -3.15 -1.74
CA GLU A 91 -10.33 -1.94 -1.46
C GLU A 91 -10.99 -2.09 -0.09
N ASN A 92 -10.73 -1.17 0.83
CA ASN A 92 -11.51 -1.07 2.07
C ASN A 92 -12.88 -0.48 1.74
N ASN A 93 -13.86 -1.33 1.41
CA ASN A 93 -15.19 -0.94 0.94
C ASN A 93 -16.34 -1.50 1.82
N GLN A 94 -16.02 -2.27 2.86
CA GLN A 94 -16.91 -2.81 3.87
C GLN A 94 -16.71 -2.06 5.18
N ALA A 95 -17.81 -1.57 5.76
CA ALA A 95 -17.75 -0.93 7.06
C ALA A 95 -17.46 -1.97 8.16
N PRO A 96 -16.68 -1.62 9.20
CA PRO A 96 -16.46 -2.52 10.32
C PRO A 96 -17.78 -2.84 11.02
N TYR A 97 -17.88 -4.05 11.55
CA TYR A 97 -19.07 -4.53 12.23
C TYR A 97 -18.73 -5.11 13.61
N PHE A 98 -19.62 -4.93 14.57
CA PHE A 98 -19.44 -5.51 15.88
C PHE A 98 -19.55 -7.04 15.83
N GLN A 99 -18.65 -7.74 16.51
CA GLN A 99 -18.64 -9.20 16.56
C GLN A 99 -19.92 -9.76 17.20
N ARG A 100 -20.56 -9.00 18.09
CA ARG A 100 -21.82 -9.37 18.75
C ARG A 100 -22.89 -8.31 18.48
N SER A 101 -24.14 -8.74 18.36
CA SER A 101 -25.30 -7.85 18.25
C SER A 101 -25.66 -7.16 19.57
N LEU A 102 -25.22 -7.71 20.70
CA LEU A 102 -25.43 -7.15 22.03
C LEU A 102 -24.21 -7.38 22.91
N TYR A 103 -23.77 -6.32 23.60
CA TYR A 103 -22.78 -6.38 24.67
C TYR A 103 -23.45 -6.02 25.98
N GLN A 104 -23.37 -6.91 26.96
CA GLN A 104 -23.87 -6.68 28.31
C GLN A 104 -22.68 -6.49 29.25
N GLY A 105 -22.73 -5.42 30.04
CA GLY A 105 -21.72 -5.07 31.01
C GLY A 105 -22.27 -4.97 32.42
N PHE A 106 -21.37 -5.07 33.39
CA PHE A 106 -21.66 -4.97 34.82
C PHE A 106 -20.72 -3.93 35.45
N ILE A 107 -21.23 -3.12 36.35
CA ILE A 107 -20.46 -2.14 37.12
C ILE A 107 -21.02 -2.05 38.54
N SER A 108 -20.16 -1.77 39.52
CA SER A 108 -20.60 -1.51 40.89
C SER A 108 -21.22 -0.11 40.98
N GLU A 109 -22.28 0.04 41.76
CA GLU A 109 -22.91 1.36 42.00
C GLU A 109 -21.98 2.35 42.71
N SER A 110 -21.00 1.86 43.47
CA SER A 110 -20.01 2.67 44.18
C SER A 110 -18.76 2.96 43.36
N ALA A 111 -18.75 2.56 42.07
CA ALA A 111 -17.61 2.77 41.20
C ALA A 111 -17.34 4.26 40.99
N SER A 112 -16.07 4.65 41.07
CA SER A 112 -15.64 6.02 40.79
C SER A 112 -15.68 6.31 39.29
N VAL A 113 -15.73 7.61 38.95
CA VAL A 113 -15.71 8.08 37.55
C VAL A 113 -14.46 7.56 36.83
N GLY A 114 -14.67 7.02 35.63
CA GLY A 114 -13.60 6.44 34.81
C GLY A 114 -13.35 4.95 35.06
N THR A 115 -14.10 4.30 35.95
CA THR A 115 -14.03 2.84 36.14
C THR A 115 -14.47 2.08 34.88
N THR A 116 -13.67 1.11 34.45
CA THR A 116 -13.96 0.25 33.29
C THR A 116 -15.11 -0.71 33.59
N ILE A 117 -16.04 -0.85 32.65
CA ILE A 117 -17.17 -1.78 32.74
C ILE A 117 -16.68 -3.23 32.65
N SER A 118 -17.20 -4.12 33.50
CA SER A 118 -16.88 -5.55 33.51
C SER A 118 -17.75 -6.34 32.53
N GLY A 119 -17.20 -7.39 31.92
CA GLY A 119 -17.95 -8.36 31.11
C GLY A 119 -18.64 -9.46 31.93
N SER A 120 -18.35 -9.56 33.23
CA SER A 120 -18.96 -10.54 34.14
C SER A 120 -19.54 -9.88 35.38
N ALA A 121 -20.59 -10.48 35.94
CA ALA A 121 -21.24 -9.98 37.16
C ALA A 121 -20.31 -9.98 38.40
N ASN A 122 -19.29 -10.85 38.40
CA ASN A 122 -18.29 -10.91 39.47
C ASN A 122 -17.20 -9.81 39.35
N LEU A 123 -17.31 -8.91 38.37
CA LEU A 123 -16.40 -7.77 38.18
C LEU A 123 -14.93 -8.18 37.99
N THR A 124 -14.67 -9.36 37.42
CA THR A 124 -13.31 -9.95 37.34
C THR A 124 -12.55 -9.62 36.06
N ALA A 125 -13.25 -9.18 35.00
CA ALA A 125 -12.63 -8.91 33.71
C ALA A 125 -13.35 -7.79 32.97
N PRO A 126 -12.63 -6.89 32.27
CA PRO A 126 -13.25 -5.80 31.51
C PRO A 126 -14.13 -6.35 30.37
N LEU A 127 -15.18 -5.61 30.03
CA LEU A 127 -16.00 -5.88 28.86
C LEU A 127 -15.21 -5.55 27.60
N GLY A 128 -14.92 -6.58 26.79
CA GLY A 128 -14.33 -6.41 25.47
C GLY A 128 -15.41 -6.16 24.41
N ILE A 129 -15.36 -4.98 23.77
CA ILE A 129 -16.13 -4.69 22.56
C ILE A 129 -15.17 -4.86 21.38
N ILE A 130 -15.53 -5.72 20.44
CA ILE A 130 -14.69 -6.08 19.29
C ILE A 130 -15.46 -5.72 18.03
N ALA A 131 -14.84 -4.91 17.18
CA ALA A 131 -15.29 -4.68 15.82
C ALA A 131 -14.34 -5.42 14.87
N LEU A 132 -14.90 -6.08 13.87
CA LEU A 132 -14.19 -6.81 12.83
C LEU A 132 -14.37 -6.05 11.51
N ASP A 133 -13.39 -6.17 10.63
CA ASP A 133 -13.39 -5.62 9.28
C ASP A 133 -12.94 -6.73 8.33
N ASN A 134 -13.69 -6.97 7.24
CA ASN A 134 -13.44 -8.08 6.32
C ASN A 134 -12.54 -7.72 5.14
N ASP A 135 -12.28 -6.43 4.89
CA ASP A 135 -11.48 -6.00 3.74
C ASP A 135 -10.05 -5.60 4.10
N ILE A 136 -9.80 -5.29 5.37
CA ILE A 136 -8.46 -5.02 5.85
C ILE A 136 -7.79 -6.37 6.10
N GLU A 137 -6.75 -6.68 5.32
CA GLU A 137 -5.72 -7.64 5.74
C GLU A 137 -5.08 -7.11 7.04
N GLU A 138 -5.65 -7.46 8.18
CA GLU A 138 -5.08 -7.19 9.51
C GLU A 138 -3.91 -8.15 9.75
N LEU A 139 -2.88 -8.08 8.91
CA LEU A 139 -1.68 -8.90 9.01
C LEU A 139 -0.43 -8.09 8.64
N GLN A 140 -0.03 -7.20 9.55
CA GLN A 140 1.40 -7.06 9.83
C GLN A 140 1.75 -7.97 11.03
N PRO A 141 2.73 -8.89 10.91
CA PRO A 141 3.21 -9.63 12.06
C PRO A 141 3.87 -8.64 13.04
N GLY A 142 3.15 -8.30 14.11
CA GLY A 142 3.59 -7.32 15.11
C GLY A 142 2.63 -6.15 15.33
N ALA A 143 1.57 -6.02 14.54
CA ALA A 143 0.50 -5.07 14.85
C ALA A 143 -0.25 -5.55 16.10
N THR A 144 -0.15 -4.76 17.17
CA THR A 144 -1.00 -4.96 18.34
C THR A 144 -2.44 -4.72 17.90
N PRO A 145 -3.42 -5.59 18.23
CA PRO A 145 -4.80 -5.32 17.91
C PRO A 145 -5.16 -3.98 18.54
N VAL A 146 -5.43 -2.98 17.69
CA VAL A 146 -5.90 -1.68 18.16
C VAL A 146 -7.35 -1.90 18.55
N GLY A 147 -7.55 -2.37 19.77
CA GLY A 147 -8.83 -2.26 20.45
C GLY A 147 -9.20 -0.79 20.47
N THR A 148 -10.09 -0.38 19.57
CA THR A 148 -10.63 0.97 19.57
C THR A 148 -11.39 1.17 20.88
N ARG A 149 -10.74 1.85 21.84
CA ARG A 149 -11.43 2.42 23.00
C ARG A 149 -12.33 3.52 22.48
N VAL A 150 -13.57 3.18 22.17
CA VAL A 150 -14.64 4.17 22.09
C VAL A 150 -14.76 4.86 23.45
N LYS A 151 -14.54 6.17 23.46
CA LYS A 151 -14.78 7.05 24.63
C LYS A 151 -16.27 7.17 24.91
#